data_AF-A0AAW2S3C8-F1
#
_entry.id   AF-A0AAW2S3C8-F1
#
_cell.length_a   1.000
_cell.length_b   1.000
_cell.length_c   1.000
_cell.angle_alpha   90.00
_cell.angle_beta   90.00
_cell.angle_gamma   90.00
#
_symmetry.space_group_name_H-M   'P 1'
#
loop_
_entity.id
_entity.type
_entity.pdbx_description
1 polymer ?
#
loop_
_entity_poly.entity_id
_entity_poly.type
_entity_poly.pdbx_seq_one_letter_code
_entity_poly.pdbx_strand_id
1 'polypeptide(L)'
;MSKNPLTMILETNKFNGTNYNDWLRNLRIVLDFENQTYVVDKSLPVTLLEGSTPEERVTFERWQGDNRKVRSVVLASMTNDIQKQYDRHDDVVSIMLRIKEVYAVPVRHIRYAATKAFFGTKMTEGSFMREHGIKMLSLVEKLEDLQAGFDNDTYIDVILQSLLPSYDPFVVNYNMNGLEKSINELINMLVQYEATTKNSEPSVLVGEASTSKAKGKGAKRWKRKKGKVKAAASALSAPVAPVGWAKVKGR
;
A
#
# COMPACT_ATOMS: atom_id res chain seq x y z
N MET A 1 -15.51 -4.28 30.84
CA MET A 1 -14.20 -4.74 30.33
C MET A 1 -13.95 -4.01 29.02
N SER A 2 -12.84 -3.28 28.87
CA SER A 2 -12.47 -2.67 27.60
C SER A 2 -12.31 -3.78 26.56
N LYS A 3 -12.95 -3.65 25.39
CA LYS A 3 -12.74 -4.58 24.29
C LYS A 3 -11.27 -4.49 23.86
N ASN A 4 -10.56 -5.62 23.83
CA ASN A 4 -9.20 -5.66 23.30
C ASN A 4 -9.26 -5.26 21.81
N PRO A 5 -8.57 -4.19 21.36
CA PRO A 5 -8.62 -3.74 19.97
C PRO A 5 -8.24 -4.86 18.98
N LEU A 6 -7.41 -5.82 19.40
CA LEU A 6 -7.06 -6.99 18.60
C LEU A 6 -8.23 -7.96 18.45
N THR A 7 -9.08 -8.14 19.46
CA THR A 7 -10.29 -8.97 19.30
C THR A 7 -11.33 -8.31 18.38
N MET A 8 -11.37 -6.98 18.33
CA MET A 8 -12.26 -6.25 17.42
C MET A 8 -11.94 -6.47 15.94
N ILE A 9 -10.68 -6.74 15.58
CA ILE A 9 -10.31 -6.98 14.18
C ILE A 9 -11.02 -8.23 13.63
N LEU A 10 -11.17 -9.26 14.46
CA LEU A 10 -11.84 -10.52 14.12
C LEU A 10 -13.36 -10.40 14.16
N GLU A 11 -13.91 -9.57 15.06
CA GLU A 11 -15.34 -9.23 15.05
C GLU A 11 -15.73 -8.48 13.76
N THR A 12 -14.90 -7.54 13.32
CA THR A 12 -15.16 -6.69 12.15
C THR A 12 -14.91 -7.44 10.84
N ASN A 13 -13.92 -8.33 10.81
CA ASN A 13 -13.50 -9.06 9.62
C ASN A 13 -13.74 -10.57 9.78
N LYS A 14 -14.96 -10.93 10.18
CA LYS A 14 -15.35 -12.33 10.32
C LYS A 14 -15.10 -13.11 9.03
N PHE A 15 -14.62 -14.34 9.17
CA PHE A 15 -14.48 -15.25 8.06
C PHE A 15 -15.85 -15.59 7.49
N ASN A 16 -16.05 -15.30 6.21
CA ASN A 16 -17.32 -15.47 5.49
C ASN A 16 -17.19 -16.36 4.24
N GLY A 17 -16.07 -17.07 4.10
CA GLY A 17 -15.78 -17.96 2.97
C GLY A 17 -15.17 -17.27 1.74
N THR A 18 -15.27 -15.94 1.62
CA THR A 18 -14.68 -15.20 0.48
C THR A 18 -13.41 -14.44 0.84
N ASN A 19 -13.16 -14.21 2.13
CA ASN A 19 -12.09 -13.37 2.65
C ASN A 19 -10.97 -14.16 3.34
N TYR A 20 -10.71 -15.41 2.90
CA TYR A 20 -9.77 -16.33 3.56
C TYR A 20 -8.40 -15.70 3.88
N ASN A 21 -7.76 -15.05 2.91
CA ASN A 21 -6.41 -14.49 3.10
C ASN A 21 -6.39 -13.33 4.11
N ASP A 22 -7.38 -12.44 4.04
CA ASP A 22 -7.48 -11.28 4.94
C ASP A 22 -7.82 -11.73 6.36
N TRP A 23 -8.77 -12.67 6.49
CA TRP A 23 -9.11 -13.28 7.77
C TRP A 23 -7.91 -14.01 8.40
N LEU A 24 -7.18 -14.83 7.62
CA LEU A 24 -6.01 -15.56 8.11
C LEU A 24 -4.92 -14.61 8.61
N ARG A 25 -4.68 -13.51 7.88
CA ARG A 25 -3.75 -12.45 8.28
C ARG A 25 -4.16 -11.83 9.62
N ASN A 26 -5.43 -11.44 9.74
CA ASN A 26 -5.97 -10.86 10.96
C ASN A 26 -5.90 -11.83 12.14
N LEU A 27 -6.22 -13.11 11.92
CA LEU A 27 -6.11 -14.16 12.92
C LEU A 27 -4.66 -14.30 13.42
N ARG A 28 -3.69 -14.39 12.51
CA ARG A 28 -2.27 -14.51 12.88
C ARG A 28 -1.78 -13.33 13.70
N ILE A 29 -2.19 -12.09 13.38
CA ILE A 29 -1.87 -10.90 14.18
C ILE A 29 -2.36 -11.05 15.62
N VAL A 30 -3.59 -11.53 15.82
CA VAL A 30 -4.16 -11.75 17.17
C VAL A 30 -3.40 -12.86 17.90
N LEU A 31 -3.10 -13.96 17.22
CA LEU A 31 -2.39 -15.08 17.83
C LEU A 31 -0.92 -14.77 18.16
N ASP A 32 -0.24 -13.99 17.32
CA ASP A 32 1.14 -13.55 17.54
C ASP A 32 1.21 -12.68 18.80
N PHE A 33 0.24 -11.79 19.00
CA PHE A 33 0.16 -10.98 20.21
C PHE A 33 0.02 -11.82 21.48
N GLU A 34 -0.68 -12.95 21.41
CA GLU A 34 -0.83 -13.89 22.54
C GLU A 34 0.28 -14.96 22.61
N ASN A 35 1.28 -14.91 21.71
CA ASN A 35 2.33 -15.92 21.54
C ASN A 35 1.78 -17.34 21.29
N GLN A 36 0.69 -17.46 20.54
CA GLN A 36 -0.03 -18.72 20.30
C GLN A 36 -0.01 -19.21 18.85
N THR A 37 0.64 -18.48 17.93
CA THR A 37 0.70 -18.86 16.50
C THR A 37 1.32 -20.23 16.26
N TYR A 38 2.19 -20.69 17.15
CA TYR A 38 2.78 -22.03 17.07
C TYR A 38 1.73 -23.17 17.06
N VAL A 39 0.53 -22.94 17.62
CA VAL A 39 -0.57 -23.91 17.68
C VAL A 39 -1.22 -24.12 16.31
N VAL A 40 -1.23 -23.10 15.44
CA VAL A 40 -1.81 -23.22 14.09
C VAL A 40 -0.84 -23.84 13.08
N ASP A 41 0.47 -23.72 13.32
CA ASP A 41 1.50 -24.15 12.35
C ASP A 41 2.09 -25.53 12.67
N LYS A 42 2.08 -25.97 13.94
CA LYS A 42 2.67 -27.24 14.36
C LYS A 42 1.58 -28.23 14.79
N SER A 43 1.57 -29.40 14.15
CA SER A 43 0.87 -30.57 14.68
C SER A 43 1.42 -30.95 16.05
N LEU A 44 0.59 -31.59 16.87
CA LEU A 44 0.87 -32.02 18.24
C LEU A 44 2.35 -32.41 18.46
N PRO A 45 3.02 -31.89 19.50
CA PRO A 45 4.19 -32.56 20.02
C PRO A 45 3.72 -33.89 20.62
N VAL A 46 4.16 -34.98 19.99
CA VAL A 46 4.24 -36.38 20.45
C VAL A 46 3.32 -36.73 21.63
N THR A 47 2.38 -37.64 21.38
CA THR A 47 1.58 -38.33 22.40
C THR A 47 2.47 -38.72 23.59
N LEU A 48 2.17 -38.22 24.80
CA LEU A 48 2.93 -38.56 26.00
C LEU A 48 3.05 -40.09 26.11
N LEU A 49 4.26 -40.62 25.96
CA LEU A 49 4.53 -42.05 26.09
C LEU A 49 4.73 -42.40 27.57
N GLU A 50 4.60 -43.68 27.90
CA GLU A 50 4.94 -44.22 29.22
C GLU A 50 6.46 -44.08 29.43
N GLY A 51 6.87 -42.96 30.03
CA GLY A 51 8.27 -42.57 30.17
C GLY A 51 8.54 -41.07 29.97
N SER A 52 7.53 -40.30 29.53
CA SER A 52 7.71 -38.85 29.31
C SER A 52 8.12 -38.10 30.58
N THR A 53 9.09 -37.20 30.43
CA THR A 53 9.64 -36.42 31.54
C THR A 53 8.59 -35.44 32.10
N PRO A 54 8.75 -34.95 33.34
CA PRO A 54 7.87 -33.92 33.89
C PRO A 54 7.77 -32.68 32.99
N GLU A 55 8.87 -32.27 32.37
CA GLU A 55 8.95 -31.10 31.48
C GLU A 55 8.14 -31.31 30.18
N GLU A 56 8.18 -32.52 29.61
CA GLU A 56 7.38 -32.89 28.44
C GLU A 56 5.89 -32.84 28.75
N ARG A 57 5.48 -33.31 29.94
CA ARG A 57 4.08 -33.24 30.40
C ARG A 57 3.59 -31.81 30.55
N VAL A 58 4.37 -30.94 31.19
CA VAL A 58 4.04 -29.51 31.34
C VAL A 58 3.90 -28.83 29.98
N THR A 59 4.81 -29.14 29.05
CA THR A 59 4.77 -28.58 27.69
C THR A 59 3.51 -29.03 26.93
N PHE A 60 3.14 -30.31 27.05
CA PHE A 60 1.95 -30.87 26.43
C PHE A 60 0.65 -30.28 27.02
N GLU A 61 0.55 -30.15 28.33
CA GLU A 61 -0.60 -29.53 29.00
C GLU A 61 -0.77 -28.06 28.60
N ARG A 62 0.34 -27.32 28.52
CA ARG A 62 0.34 -25.93 28.04
C ARG A 62 -0.16 -25.86 26.59
N TRP A 63 0.37 -26.71 25.71
CA TRP A 63 -0.07 -26.78 24.31
C TRP A 63 -1.56 -27.08 24.20
N GLN A 64 -2.10 -28.03 24.97
CA GLN A 64 -3.53 -28.32 24.99
C GLN A 64 -4.37 -27.12 25.46
N GLY A 65 -3.89 -26.42 26.49
CA GLY A 65 -4.51 -25.20 26.98
C GLY A 65 -4.61 -24.12 25.90
N ASP A 66 -3.50 -23.87 25.19
CA ASP A 66 -3.45 -22.89 24.10
C ASP A 66 -4.27 -23.36 22.89
N ASN A 67 -4.26 -24.65 22.53
CA ASN A 67 -5.12 -25.23 21.49
C ASN A 67 -6.60 -24.94 21.75
N ARG A 68 -7.09 -25.15 22.97
CA ARG A 68 -8.50 -24.85 23.31
C ARG A 68 -8.83 -23.36 23.18
N LYS A 69 -7.92 -22.48 23.57
CA LYS A 69 -8.08 -21.02 23.42
C LYS A 69 -8.12 -20.62 21.95
N VAL A 70 -7.11 -21.01 21.19
CA VAL A 70 -7.01 -20.70 19.76
C VAL A 70 -8.21 -21.23 18.99
N ARG A 71 -8.67 -22.45 19.29
CA ARG A 71 -9.89 -23.02 18.72
C ARG A 71 -11.10 -22.12 18.95
N SER A 72 -11.26 -21.63 20.17
CA SER A 72 -12.35 -20.72 20.53
C SER A 72 -12.28 -19.42 19.75
N VAL A 73 -11.07 -18.85 19.58
CA VAL A 73 -10.84 -17.65 18.77
C VAL A 73 -11.17 -17.89 17.29
N VAL A 74 -10.66 -18.99 16.72
CA VAL A 74 -10.91 -19.38 15.33
C VAL A 74 -12.42 -19.49 15.09
N LEU A 75 -13.15 -20.25 15.89
CA LEU A 75 -14.60 -20.43 15.74
C LEU A 75 -15.37 -19.12 15.95
N ALA A 76 -15.01 -18.30 16.95
CA ALA A 76 -15.67 -17.02 17.21
C ALA A 76 -15.46 -16.00 16.08
N SER A 77 -14.34 -16.09 15.37
CA SER A 77 -13.97 -15.23 14.24
C SER A 77 -14.68 -15.57 12.92
N MET A 78 -15.63 -16.50 12.92
CA MET A 78 -16.39 -16.92 11.74
C MET A 78 -17.82 -16.40 11.76
N THR A 79 -18.47 -16.40 10.59
CA THR A 79 -19.93 -16.31 10.51
C THR A 79 -20.58 -17.60 11.04
N ASN A 80 -21.82 -17.49 11.53
CA ASN A 80 -22.49 -18.59 12.24
C ASN A 80 -22.67 -19.85 11.37
N ASP A 81 -22.88 -19.68 10.06
CA ASP A 81 -23.04 -20.75 9.08
C ASP A 81 -21.74 -21.53 8.86
N ILE A 82 -20.59 -20.86 8.82
CA ILE A 82 -19.27 -21.48 8.69
C ILE A 82 -18.86 -22.09 10.03
N GLN A 83 -19.07 -21.39 11.15
CA GLN A 83 -18.74 -21.87 12.49
C GLN A 83 -19.38 -23.25 12.76
N LYS A 84 -20.65 -23.44 12.41
CA LYS A 84 -21.38 -24.71 12.55
C LYS A 84 -20.79 -25.87 11.76
N GLN A 85 -20.05 -25.59 10.68
CA GLN A 85 -19.39 -26.63 9.89
C GLN A 85 -18.15 -27.18 10.59
N TYR A 86 -17.54 -26.39 11.48
CA TYR A 86 -16.25 -26.70 12.10
C TYR A 86 -16.30 -26.90 13.62
N ASP A 87 -17.44 -26.65 14.28
CA ASP A 87 -17.59 -26.68 15.74
C ASP A 87 -17.43 -28.07 16.40
N ARG A 88 -17.49 -29.15 15.61
CA ARG A 88 -17.28 -30.53 16.08
C ARG A 88 -15.84 -31.02 16.00
N HIS A 89 -14.92 -30.26 15.40
CA HIS A 89 -13.51 -30.63 15.34
C HIS A 89 -12.82 -30.24 16.66
N ASP A 90 -12.02 -31.14 17.24
CA ASP A 90 -11.37 -30.91 18.54
C ASP A 90 -10.01 -30.21 18.43
N ASP A 91 -9.33 -30.35 17.29
CA ASP A 91 -8.00 -29.80 17.06
C ASP A 91 -8.01 -28.63 16.07
N VAL A 92 -7.27 -27.57 16.40
CA VAL A 92 -7.18 -26.36 15.58
C VAL A 92 -6.55 -26.66 14.23
N VAL A 93 -5.54 -27.53 14.21
CA VAL A 93 -4.77 -27.84 13.00
C VAL A 93 -5.67 -28.43 11.91
N SER A 94 -6.56 -29.36 12.24
CA SER A 94 -7.52 -29.94 11.29
C SER A 94 -8.54 -28.91 10.81
N ILE A 95 -9.02 -28.02 11.68
CA ILE A 95 -9.90 -26.91 11.28
C ILE A 95 -9.18 -26.02 10.26
N MET A 96 -7.96 -25.57 10.58
CA MET A 96 -7.18 -24.70 9.72
C MET A 96 -6.83 -25.35 8.38
N LEU A 97 -6.47 -26.64 8.39
CA LEU A 97 -6.17 -27.41 7.18
C LEU A 97 -7.40 -27.48 6.26
N ARG A 98 -8.56 -27.84 6.81
CA ARG A 98 -9.79 -27.98 6.03
C ARG A 98 -10.29 -26.64 5.48
N ILE A 99 -10.16 -25.56 6.24
CA ILE A 99 -10.49 -24.21 5.75
C ILE A 99 -9.55 -23.83 4.60
N LYS A 100 -8.25 -24.12 4.74
CA LYS A 100 -7.28 -23.86 3.68
C LYS A 100 -7.62 -24.65 2.41
N GLU A 101 -7.98 -25.92 2.51
CA GLU A 101 -8.34 -26.76 1.36
C GLU A 101 -9.58 -26.25 0.62
N VAL A 102 -10.58 -25.75 1.35
CA VAL A 102 -11.85 -25.31 0.76
C VAL A 102 -11.79 -23.88 0.24
N TYR A 103 -11.13 -22.98 0.96
CA TYR A 103 -11.26 -21.52 0.74
C TYR A 103 -9.96 -20.82 0.32
N ALA A 104 -8.79 -21.47 0.45
CA ALA A 104 -7.56 -20.84 0.00
C ALA A 104 -7.53 -20.78 -1.53
N VAL A 105 -7.27 -19.58 -2.07
CA VAL A 105 -6.99 -19.43 -3.49
C VAL A 105 -5.61 -20.05 -3.77
N PRO A 106 -5.48 -21.00 -4.72
CA PRO A 106 -4.19 -21.60 -5.00
C PRO A 106 -3.15 -20.55 -5.42
N VAL A 107 -1.92 -20.70 -4.94
CA VAL A 107 -0.81 -19.77 -5.23
C VAL A 107 -0.65 -19.55 -6.73
N ARG A 108 -0.88 -20.58 -7.56
CA ARG A 108 -0.87 -20.47 -9.02
C ARG A 108 -1.87 -19.44 -9.55
N HIS A 109 -3.08 -19.38 -9.01
CA HIS A 109 -4.10 -18.39 -9.40
C HIS A 109 -3.70 -16.98 -8.96
N ILE A 110 -3.19 -16.84 -7.73
CA ILE A 110 -2.73 -15.54 -7.20
C ILE A 110 -1.57 -15.01 -8.06
N ARG A 111 -0.60 -15.86 -8.38
CA ARG A 111 0.54 -15.52 -9.25
C ARG A 111 0.07 -15.14 -10.65
N TYR A 112 -0.82 -15.93 -11.27
CA TYR A 112 -1.38 -15.59 -12.57
C TYR A 112 -2.07 -14.20 -12.58
N ALA A 113 -2.87 -13.91 -11.56
CA ALA A 113 -3.54 -12.62 -11.44
C ALA A 113 -2.55 -11.46 -11.24
N ALA A 114 -1.52 -11.64 -10.40
CA ALA A 114 -0.46 -10.65 -10.19
C ALA A 114 0.34 -10.40 -11.48
N THR A 115 0.75 -11.47 -12.18
CA THR A 115 1.45 -11.37 -13.46
C THR A 115 0.60 -10.64 -14.51
N LYS A 116 -0.68 -11.02 -14.65
CA LYS A 116 -1.61 -10.33 -15.56
C LYS A 116 -1.75 -8.84 -15.22
N ALA A 117 -1.87 -8.50 -13.93
CA ALA A 117 -1.95 -7.13 -13.49
C ALA A 117 -0.66 -6.36 -13.76
N PHE A 118 0.50 -6.96 -13.54
CA PHE A 118 1.81 -6.35 -13.77
C PHE A 118 2.03 -5.99 -15.24
N PHE A 119 1.89 -6.96 -16.14
CA PHE A 119 2.05 -6.73 -17.59
C PHE A 119 0.94 -5.86 -18.20
N GLY A 120 -0.26 -5.89 -17.61
CA GLY A 120 -1.42 -5.13 -18.10
C GLY A 120 -1.55 -3.72 -17.54
N THR A 121 -0.80 -3.35 -16.50
CA THR A 121 -0.90 -2.02 -15.89
C THR A 121 -0.23 -1.00 -16.79
N LYS A 122 -0.99 0.04 -17.15
CA LYS A 122 -0.52 1.23 -17.88
C LYS A 122 -0.83 2.48 -17.07
N MET A 123 0.04 3.47 -17.16
CA MET A 123 -0.15 4.78 -16.58
C MET A 123 -1.32 5.47 -17.29
N THR A 124 -2.23 6.05 -16.52
CA THR A 124 -3.40 6.77 -17.05
C THR A 124 -3.06 8.24 -17.28
N GLU A 125 -3.58 8.83 -18.36
CA GLU A 125 -3.44 10.27 -18.60
C GLU A 125 -3.94 11.09 -17.40
N GLY A 126 -3.20 12.14 -17.05
CA GLY A 126 -3.50 13.00 -15.91
C GLY A 126 -3.15 12.42 -14.52
N SER A 127 -2.71 11.16 -14.42
CA SER A 127 -2.23 10.59 -13.14
C SER A 127 -0.81 11.05 -12.79
N PHE A 128 -0.47 10.99 -11.50
CA PHE A 128 0.87 11.33 -11.03
C PHE A 128 1.82 10.14 -11.17
N MET A 129 3.05 10.40 -11.62
CA MET A 129 4.09 9.37 -11.74
C MET A 129 4.36 8.65 -10.41
N ARG A 130 4.29 9.37 -9.28
CA ARG A 130 4.46 8.77 -7.95
C ARG A 130 3.42 7.69 -7.66
N GLU A 131 2.16 7.94 -7.96
CA GLU A 131 1.06 6.99 -7.70
C GLU A 131 1.22 5.74 -8.57
N HIS A 132 1.51 5.94 -9.86
CA HIS A 132 1.79 4.85 -10.79
C HIS A 132 3.01 4.04 -10.36
N GLY A 133 4.10 4.70 -9.95
CA GLY A 133 5.32 4.06 -9.46
C GLY A 133 5.08 3.18 -8.23
N ILE A 134 4.34 3.69 -7.23
CA ILE A 134 3.96 2.91 -6.03
C ILE A 134 3.12 1.67 -6.42
N LYS A 135 2.18 1.84 -7.35
CA LYS A 135 1.37 0.70 -7.84
C LYS A 135 2.24 -0.35 -8.50
N MET A 136 3.17 0.04 -9.38
CA MET A 136 4.08 -0.90 -10.03
C MET A 136 5.02 -1.58 -9.03
N LEU A 137 5.59 -0.85 -8.07
CA LEU A 137 6.41 -1.41 -7.00
C LEU A 137 5.65 -2.47 -6.20
N SER A 138 4.40 -2.19 -5.81
CA SER A 138 3.58 -3.16 -5.07
C SER A 138 3.30 -4.45 -5.86
N LEU A 139 3.26 -4.37 -7.19
CA LEU A 139 3.10 -5.54 -8.06
C LEU A 139 4.39 -6.35 -8.18
N VAL A 140 5.54 -5.68 -8.23
CA VAL A 140 6.87 -6.31 -8.19
C VAL A 140 7.05 -7.06 -6.88
N GLU A 141 6.90 -6.39 -5.75
CA GLU A 141 7.06 -7.01 -4.41
C GLU A 141 6.16 -8.24 -4.27
N LYS A 142 4.91 -8.13 -4.73
CA LYS A 142 3.97 -9.26 -4.76
C LYS A 142 4.43 -10.41 -5.64
N LEU A 143 5.08 -10.14 -6.78
CA LEU A 143 5.62 -11.17 -7.67
C LEU A 143 6.88 -11.84 -7.10
N GLU A 144 7.71 -11.08 -6.39
CA GLU A 144 8.87 -11.59 -5.65
C GLU A 144 8.44 -12.51 -4.50
N ASP A 145 7.45 -12.09 -3.70
CA ASP A 145 6.86 -12.91 -2.63
C ASP A 145 6.29 -14.24 -3.16
N LEU A 146 5.76 -14.22 -4.39
CA LEU A 146 5.21 -15.38 -5.08
C LEU A 146 6.26 -16.19 -5.85
N GLN A 147 7.54 -15.81 -5.76
CA GLN A 147 8.67 -16.42 -6.48
C GLN A 147 8.36 -16.59 -7.97
N ALA A 148 7.90 -15.50 -8.60
CA ALA A 148 7.52 -15.52 -10.02
C ALA A 148 8.71 -15.78 -10.95
N GLY A 149 9.94 -15.50 -10.49
CA GLY A 149 11.18 -15.84 -11.19
C GLY A 149 11.58 -14.84 -12.29
N PHE A 150 11.10 -13.60 -12.25
CA PHE A 150 11.57 -12.53 -13.13
C PHE A 150 12.86 -11.93 -12.58
N ASP A 151 13.76 -11.54 -13.49
CA ASP A 151 14.92 -10.74 -13.14
C ASP A 151 14.55 -9.25 -12.99
N ASN A 152 15.47 -8.49 -12.41
CA ASN A 152 15.29 -7.05 -12.18
C ASN A 152 15.10 -6.29 -13.50
N ASP A 153 15.76 -6.71 -14.57
CA ASP A 153 15.66 -6.09 -15.90
C ASP A 153 14.25 -6.26 -16.48
N THR A 154 13.66 -7.44 -16.38
CA THR A 154 12.26 -7.68 -16.78
C THR A 154 11.31 -6.75 -16.03
N TYR A 155 11.52 -6.54 -14.73
CA TYR A 155 10.69 -5.62 -13.96
C TYR A 155 10.83 -4.18 -14.45
N ILE A 156 12.07 -3.72 -14.67
CA ILE A 156 12.37 -2.39 -15.21
C ILE A 156 11.73 -2.19 -16.57
N ASP A 157 11.90 -3.15 -17.48
CA ASP A 157 11.37 -3.08 -18.84
C ASP A 157 9.86 -2.95 -18.85
N VAL A 158 9.16 -3.73 -18.02
CA VAL A 158 7.69 -3.65 -17.92
C VAL A 158 7.25 -2.31 -17.30
N ILE A 159 7.99 -1.79 -16.32
CA ILE A 159 7.73 -0.46 -15.75
C ILE A 159 7.90 0.62 -16.82
N LEU A 160 9.00 0.63 -17.58
CA LEU A 160 9.21 1.60 -18.65
C LEU A 160 8.14 1.50 -19.74
N GLN A 161 7.76 0.28 -20.14
CA GLN A 161 6.68 0.02 -21.10
C GLN A 161 5.28 0.39 -20.57
N SER A 162 5.12 0.60 -19.27
CA SER A 162 3.85 0.99 -18.67
C SER A 162 3.58 2.50 -18.72
N LEU A 163 4.60 3.30 -19.03
CA LEU A 163 4.52 4.77 -18.99
C LEU A 163 3.73 5.35 -20.18
N LEU A 164 3.31 6.60 -20.03
CA LEU A 164 2.71 7.37 -21.13
C LEU A 164 3.77 7.76 -22.17
N PRO A 165 3.38 7.99 -23.45
CA PRO A 165 4.31 8.42 -24.51
C PRO A 165 5.08 9.71 -24.19
N SER A 166 4.54 10.58 -23.32
CA SER A 166 5.26 11.77 -22.84
C SER A 166 6.57 11.46 -22.11
N TYR A 167 6.77 10.21 -21.67
CA TYR A 167 7.99 9.74 -21.03
C TYR A 167 8.98 9.09 -22.02
N ASP A 168 8.68 9.01 -23.32
CA ASP A 168 9.58 8.44 -24.33
C ASP A 168 11.00 9.04 -24.30
N PRO A 169 11.20 10.37 -24.10
CA PRO A 169 12.56 10.92 -23.97
C PRO A 169 13.32 10.36 -22.76
N PHE A 170 12.62 10.11 -21.65
CA PHE A 170 13.22 9.45 -20.49
C PHE A 170 13.58 8.00 -20.81
N VAL A 171 12.66 7.24 -21.44
CA VAL A 171 12.87 5.83 -21.77
C VAL A 171 14.05 5.65 -22.73
N VAL A 172 14.14 6.45 -23.80
CA VAL A 172 15.27 6.40 -24.74
C VAL A 172 16.59 6.71 -24.02
N ASN A 173 16.61 7.75 -23.20
CA ASN A 173 17.81 8.11 -22.44
C ASN A 173 18.19 7.01 -21.43
N TYR A 174 17.21 6.40 -20.77
CA TYR A 174 17.43 5.28 -19.85
C TYR A 174 17.99 4.06 -20.59
N ASN A 175 17.46 3.71 -21.76
CA ASN A 175 17.96 2.55 -22.51
C ASN A 175 19.38 2.75 -23.05
N MET A 176 19.80 4.00 -23.28
CA MET A 176 21.16 4.31 -23.73
C MET A 176 22.18 4.43 -22.59
N ASN A 177 21.77 4.92 -21.42
CA ASN A 177 22.66 5.33 -20.34
C ASN A 177 22.32 4.69 -18.98
N GLY A 178 21.31 3.82 -18.94
CA GLY A 178 20.78 3.17 -17.75
C GLY A 178 21.79 2.19 -17.20
N LEU A 179 22.40 2.55 -16.08
CA LEU A 179 23.14 1.61 -15.25
C LEU A 179 22.17 0.60 -14.62
N GLU A 180 22.72 -0.50 -14.10
CA GLU A 180 21.99 -1.37 -13.17
C GLU A 180 21.46 -0.53 -12.01
N LYS A 181 20.13 -0.45 -11.88
CA LYS A 181 19.44 0.33 -10.86
C LYS A 181 18.34 -0.51 -10.23
N SER A 182 18.07 -0.23 -8.96
CA SER A 182 16.90 -0.77 -8.29
C SER A 182 15.61 -0.14 -8.82
N ILE A 183 14.50 -0.86 -8.68
CA ILE A 183 13.16 -0.37 -9.06
C ILE A 183 12.79 0.91 -8.31
N ASN A 184 13.20 1.03 -7.04
CA ASN A 184 12.99 2.25 -6.24
C ASN A 184 13.73 3.45 -6.82
N GLU A 185 14.99 3.27 -7.27
CA GLU A 185 15.75 4.34 -7.92
C GLU A 185 15.13 4.75 -9.26
N LEU A 186 14.68 3.79 -10.06
CA LEU A 186 13.94 4.05 -11.30
C LEU A 186 12.71 4.93 -11.05
N ILE A 187 11.87 4.57 -10.08
CA ILE A 187 10.67 5.32 -9.74
C ILE A 187 11.03 6.74 -9.27
N ASN A 188 12.07 6.90 -8.45
CA ASN A 188 12.50 8.22 -7.98
C ASN A 188 12.97 9.11 -9.13
N MET A 189 13.70 8.57 -10.11
CA MET A 189 14.12 9.32 -11.30
C MET A 189 12.94 9.73 -12.17
N LEU A 190 11.96 8.84 -12.36
CA LEU A 190 10.75 9.15 -13.11
C LEU A 190 9.94 10.28 -12.43
N VAL A 191 9.84 10.25 -11.10
CA VAL A 191 9.18 11.32 -10.33
C VAL A 191 9.94 12.65 -10.47
N GLN A 192 11.27 12.64 -10.47
CA GLN A 192 12.07 13.85 -10.71
C GLN A 192 11.88 14.38 -12.13
N TYR A 193 11.84 13.48 -13.13
CA TYR A 193 11.59 13.83 -14.52
C TYR A 193 10.20 14.47 -14.71
N GLU A 194 9.16 13.95 -14.04
CA GLU A 194 7.83 14.56 -14.05
C GLU A 194 7.85 16.00 -13.48
N ALA A 195 8.60 16.23 -12.41
CA ALA A 195 8.71 17.56 -11.81
C ALA A 195 9.45 18.56 -12.70
N THR A 196 10.50 18.14 -13.39
CA THR A 196 11.26 19.05 -14.28
C THR A 196 10.50 19.37 -15.56
N THR A 197 9.78 18.39 -16.12
CA THR A 197 9.00 18.59 -17.35
C THR A 197 7.77 19.48 -17.12
N LYS A 198 7.03 19.29 -16.02
CA LYS A 198 5.89 20.17 -15.67
C LYS A 198 6.30 21.62 -15.36
N ASN A 199 7.51 21.83 -14.83
CA ASN A 199 8.05 23.17 -14.58
C ASN A 199 8.68 23.82 -15.82
N SER A 200 8.78 23.09 -16.93
CA SER A 200 9.43 23.54 -18.17
C SER A 200 8.46 23.96 -19.27
N GLU A 201 7.14 23.93 -19.04
CA GLU A 201 6.19 24.54 -19.98
C GLU A 201 6.51 26.04 -20.11
N PRO A 202 7.01 26.50 -21.27
CA PRO A 202 7.34 27.90 -21.43
C PRO A 202 6.04 28.69 -21.55
N SER A 203 5.86 29.73 -20.75
CA SER A 203 4.97 30.81 -21.14
C SER A 203 5.48 31.33 -22.49
N VAL A 204 4.77 31.03 -23.58
CA VAL A 204 5.09 31.50 -24.91
C VAL A 204 4.93 33.02 -24.92
N LEU A 205 6.02 33.75 -24.67
CA LEU A 205 6.08 35.19 -24.93
C LEU A 205 6.27 35.39 -26.43
N VAL A 206 5.15 35.72 -27.07
CA VAL A 206 5.06 36.24 -28.43
C VAL A 206 5.70 37.63 -28.48
N GLY A 207 6.64 37.83 -29.42
CA GLY A 207 7.08 39.13 -29.97
C GLY A 207 7.95 39.98 -29.02
N GLU A 208 8.98 40.69 -29.45
CA GLU A 208 9.33 41.19 -30.77
C GLU A 208 10.86 41.30 -30.88
N ALA A 209 11.37 41.05 -32.08
CA ALA A 209 12.71 41.46 -32.47
C ALA A 209 12.80 42.98 -32.48
N SER A 210 13.89 43.55 -31.96
CA SER A 210 14.22 44.95 -32.18
C SER A 210 15.72 45.12 -32.41
N THR A 211 16.07 45.20 -33.68
CA THR A 211 17.32 45.77 -34.18
C THR A 211 17.22 47.30 -34.17
N SER A 212 18.19 48.00 -33.55
CA SER A 212 18.98 49.08 -34.17
C SER A 212 19.69 49.99 -33.14
N LYS A 213 20.91 50.40 -33.51
CA LYS A 213 21.80 51.36 -32.84
C LYS A 213 21.26 52.80 -32.97
N ALA A 214 21.50 53.67 -31.97
CA ALA A 214 22.41 54.84 -32.06
C ALA A 214 22.38 55.82 -30.85
N LYS A 215 23.59 56.14 -30.36
CA LYS A 215 24.14 57.40 -29.76
C LYS A 215 23.21 58.46 -29.11
N GLY A 216 23.61 58.89 -27.90
CA GLY A 216 23.93 60.32 -27.67
C GLY A 216 23.57 60.96 -26.31
N LYS A 217 24.61 61.23 -25.51
CA LYS A 217 24.84 62.38 -24.61
C LYS A 217 23.87 62.68 -23.44
N GLY A 218 24.42 62.51 -22.22
CA GLY A 218 24.83 63.66 -21.41
C GLY A 218 23.88 64.22 -20.33
N ALA A 219 24.30 63.99 -19.07
CA ALA A 219 24.20 64.87 -17.90
C ALA A 219 22.93 64.88 -17.00
N LYS A 220 23.13 64.25 -15.83
CA LYS A 220 22.87 64.70 -14.44
C LYS A 220 21.51 65.37 -14.12
N ARG A 221 20.81 64.81 -13.11
CA ARG A 221 20.70 65.45 -11.78
C ARG A 221 20.22 64.51 -10.67
N TRP A 222 20.96 64.57 -9.57
CA TRP A 222 20.70 64.10 -8.21
C TRP A 222 19.28 64.41 -7.69
N LYS A 223 18.69 63.50 -6.90
CA LYS A 223 18.46 63.71 -5.45
C LYS A 223 17.95 62.45 -4.73
N ARG A 224 18.76 61.98 -3.78
CA ARG A 224 18.37 61.11 -2.65
C ARG A 224 17.61 61.96 -1.64
N LYS A 225 16.55 61.42 -1.04
CA LYS A 225 16.56 61.07 0.40
C LYS A 225 15.35 60.22 0.78
N LYS A 226 15.65 59.05 1.35
CA LYS A 226 14.76 58.24 2.17
C LYS A 226 14.52 58.94 3.52
N GLY A 227 13.31 58.82 4.04
CA GLY A 227 12.98 58.93 5.46
C GLY A 227 11.82 57.99 5.80
N LYS A 228 12.08 56.95 6.61
CA LYS A 228 11.09 56.15 7.35
C LYS A 228 10.40 57.08 8.39
N VAL A 229 9.20 56.83 8.94
CA VAL A 229 8.86 55.79 9.94
C VAL A 229 7.33 55.79 10.22
N LYS A 230 6.80 54.56 10.40
CA LYS A 230 5.63 54.00 11.15
C LYS A 230 4.53 54.86 11.80
N ALA A 231 3.32 54.25 11.80
CA ALA A 231 2.34 53.96 12.90
C ALA A 231 0.89 54.17 12.35
N ALA A 232 -0.22 53.54 12.76
CA ALA A 232 -0.65 52.41 13.60
C ALA A 232 -2.16 52.15 13.29
N ALA A 233 -2.79 51.16 13.93
CA ALA A 233 -4.04 50.45 13.57
C ALA A 233 -5.40 51.11 13.97
N SER A 234 -6.50 50.66 13.32
CA SER A 234 -7.82 50.22 13.88
C SER A 234 -8.72 49.75 12.71
N ALA A 235 -9.28 48.53 12.57
CA ALA A 235 -10.22 47.69 13.36
C ALA A 235 -11.65 47.63 12.75
N LEU A 236 -12.22 46.40 12.75
CA LEU A 236 -13.62 45.93 12.58
C LEU A 236 -14.28 45.77 11.18
N SER A 237 -14.53 44.52 10.75
CA SER A 237 -15.82 43.81 10.89
C SER A 237 -15.79 42.39 10.27
N ALA A 238 -16.76 41.55 10.66
CA ALA A 238 -16.75 40.07 10.79
C ALA A 238 -17.14 39.27 9.51
N PRO A 239 -17.19 37.91 9.56
CA PRO A 239 -17.19 37.00 8.39
C PRO A 239 -18.60 36.56 7.93
N VAL A 240 -18.70 36.04 6.70
CA VAL A 240 -19.91 35.38 6.18
C VAL A 240 -19.63 33.89 5.91
N ALA A 241 -20.50 33.04 6.46
CA ALA A 241 -20.53 31.58 6.35
C ALA A 241 -21.40 31.11 5.14
N PRO A 242 -21.43 29.80 4.79
CA PRO A 242 -21.83 29.31 3.46
C PRO A 242 -23.32 28.98 3.34
N VAL A 243 -23.84 28.98 2.11
CA VAL A 243 -25.22 28.56 1.78
C VAL A 243 -25.26 27.07 1.44
N GLY A 244 -26.10 26.33 2.17
CA GLY A 244 -26.35 24.90 2.03
C GLY A 244 -27.47 24.53 1.05
N TRP A 245 -27.55 23.21 0.82
CA TRP A 245 -28.41 22.49 -0.12
C TRP A 245 -29.92 22.69 0.04
N ALA A 246 -30.64 22.68 -1.09
CA ALA A 246 -32.07 22.42 -1.16
C ALA A 246 -32.35 21.12 -1.92
N LYS A 247 -33.01 20.21 -1.22
CA LYS A 247 -33.52 18.90 -1.66
C LYS A 247 -34.98 19.13 -2.10
N VAL A 248 -35.37 18.70 -3.30
CA VAL A 248 -36.78 18.66 -3.73
C VAL A 248 -37.18 17.21 -4.01
N LYS A 249 -38.24 16.77 -3.33
CA LYS A 249 -38.97 15.52 -3.56
C LYS A 249 -40.46 15.87 -3.61
N GLY A 250 -41.18 15.29 -4.56
CA GLY A 250 -42.64 15.34 -4.74
C GLY A 250 -42.93 15.04 -6.21
N ARG A 251 -43.82 14.14 -6.59
CA ARG A 251 -44.98 13.56 -5.90
C ARG A 251 -45.25 12.17 -6.50
#